data_AF-A0A838G6R8-F1
#
_entry.id   AF-A0A838G6R8-F1
#
_cell.length_a   1.000
_cell.length_b   1.000
_cell.length_c   1.000
_cell.angle_alpha   90.00
_cell.angle_beta   90.00
_cell.angle_gamma   90.00
#
_symmetry.space_group_name_H-M   'P 1'
#
loop_
_entity.id
_entity.type
_entity.pdbx_description
1 polymer ?
#
loop_
_entity_poly.entity_id
_entity_poly.type
_entity_poly.pdbx_seq_one_letter_code
_entity_poly.pdbx_strand_id
1 'polypeptide(L)' 'MPMPPPKPSTEGPRDRQVFHEMGQIVRALEADGPQTPERLAEIVGARFWEQSRFDRALAMAAADGLVVKTAEGTVTAS' A
#
# COMPACT_ATOMS: atom_id res chain seq x y z
N MET A 1 9.87 -40.68 -4.34
CA MET A 1 9.02 -39.89 -5.24
C MET A 1 9.76 -38.61 -5.60
N PRO A 2 9.92 -38.22 -6.87
CA PRO A 2 10.47 -36.91 -7.20
C PRO A 2 9.42 -35.84 -6.86
N MET A 3 9.84 -34.74 -6.23
CA MET A 3 8.94 -33.64 -5.89
C MET A 3 8.39 -32.96 -7.16
N PRO A 4 7.13 -32.47 -7.14
CA PRO A 4 6.62 -31.64 -8.22
C PRO A 4 7.42 -30.32 -8.29
N PRO A 5 7.64 -29.76 -9.49
CA PRO A 5 8.30 -28.47 -9.63
C PRO A 5 7.50 -27.41 -8.86
N PRO A 6 8.17 -26.45 -8.19
CA PRO A 6 7.48 -25.37 -7.51
C PRO A 6 6.62 -24.61 -8.53
N LYS A 7 5.36 -24.36 -8.17
CA LYS A 7 4.46 -23.51 -8.97
C LYS A 7 5.18 -22.20 -9.26
N PRO A 8 5.12 -21.64 -10.48
CA PRO A 8 5.63 -20.31 -10.73
C PRO A 8 4.92 -19.36 -9.75
N SER A 9 5.68 -18.81 -8.81
CA SER A 9 5.18 -17.74 -7.94
C SER A 9 4.87 -16.59 -8.88
N THR A 10 3.59 -16.33 -9.13
CA THR A 10 3.13 -15.20 -9.94
C THR A 10 3.48 -13.85 -9.31
N GLU A 11 3.99 -13.85 -8.08
CA GLU A 11 4.55 -12.68 -7.41
C GLU A 11 5.87 -12.27 -8.05
N GLY A 12 5.80 -11.25 -8.90
CA GLY A 12 6.99 -10.58 -9.41
C GLY A 12 7.71 -9.81 -8.30
N PRO A 13 8.99 -9.44 -8.49
CA PRO A 13 9.71 -8.53 -7.60
C PRO A 13 8.96 -7.21 -7.32
N ARG A 14 8.15 -6.78 -8.30
CA ARG A 14 7.27 -5.60 -8.20
C ARG A 14 6.18 -5.76 -7.15
N ASP A 15 5.64 -6.96 -6.95
CA ASP A 15 4.53 -7.20 -6.01
C ASP A 15 5.02 -7.07 -4.57
N ARG A 16 6.21 -7.61 -4.26
CA ARG A 16 6.86 -7.45 -2.94
C ARG A 16 7.11 -5.99 -2.58
N GLN A 17 7.52 -5.19 -3.55
CA GLN A 17 7.77 -3.77 -3.32
C GLN A 17 6.46 -3.01 -3.05
N VAL A 18 5.39 -3.34 -3.77
CA VAL A 18 4.07 -2.74 -3.53
C VAL A 18 3.53 -3.13 -2.15
N PHE A 19 3.70 -4.38 -1.71
CA PHE A 19 3.34 -4.77 -0.35
C PHE A 19 4.10 -3.98 0.72
N HIS A 20 5.37 -3.68 0.50
CA HIS A 20 6.14 -2.84 1.41
C HIS A 20 5.58 -1.41 1.49
N GLU A 21 5.22 -0.84 0.34
CA GLU A 21 4.62 0.49 0.23
C GLU A 21 3.23 0.57 0.87
N MET A 22 2.39 -0.44 0.66
CA MET A 22 1.11 -0.59 1.37
C MET A 22 1.33 -0.63 2.89
N GLY A 23 2.33 -1.38 3.35
CA GLY A 23 2.70 -1.42 4.77
C GLY A 23 3.28 -0.11 5.31
N GLN A 24 3.87 0.75 4.48
CA GLN A 24 4.26 2.11 4.88
C GLN A 24 3.03 3.00 5.04
N ILE A 25 2.06 2.91 4.13
CA ILE A 25 0.79 3.65 4.21
C ILE A 25 0.02 3.29 5.48
N VAL A 26 -0.19 1.99 5.74
CA VAL A 26 -0.94 1.55 6.92
C VAL A 26 -0.29 2.02 8.21
N ARG A 27 1.03 1.84 8.36
CA ARG A 27 1.76 2.29 9.56
C ARG A 27 1.69 3.81 9.77
N ALA A 28 1.73 4.60 8.70
CA ALA A 28 1.56 6.05 8.80
C ALA A 28 0.15 6.41 9.30
N LEU A 29 -0.88 5.74 8.81
CA LEU A 29 -2.27 5.95 9.26
C LEU A 29 -2.51 5.47 10.69
N GLU A 30 -1.87 4.38 11.11
CA GLU A 30 -1.91 3.91 12.50
C GLU A 30 -1.22 4.89 13.46
N ALA A 31 -0.12 5.51 13.04
CA ALA A 31 0.66 6.43 13.87
C ALA A 31 0.04 7.84 13.94
N ASP A 32 -0.39 8.39 12.80
CA ASP A 32 -0.85 9.78 12.65
C ASP A 32 -2.38 9.90 12.56
N GLY A 33 -3.11 8.78 12.57
CA GLY A 33 -4.57 8.75 12.43
C GLY A 33 -5.05 8.97 10.99
N PRO A 34 -6.34 9.30 10.80
CA PRO A 34 -6.91 9.58 9.48
C PRO A 34 -6.24 10.78 8.80
N GLN A 35 -5.79 10.64 7.56
CA GLN A 35 -5.09 11.68 6.80
C GLN A 35 -5.69 11.87 5.39
N THR A 36 -5.59 13.06 4.81
CA THR A 36 -5.90 13.22 3.38
C THR A 36 -4.86 12.47 2.53
N PRO A 37 -5.21 12.01 1.31
CA PRO A 37 -4.24 11.35 0.43
C PRO A 37 -2.97 12.18 0.20
N GLU A 38 -3.12 13.50 0.05
CA GLU A 38 -2.00 14.42 -0.19
C GLU A 38 -1.08 14.47 1.04
N ARG A 39 -1.65 14.58 2.24
CA ARG A 39 -0.86 14.63 3.47
C ARG A 39 -0.20 13.29 3.77
N LEU A 40 -0.92 12.19 3.53
CA LEU A 40 -0.40 10.84 3.64
C LEU A 40 0.80 10.62 2.70
N ALA A 41 0.72 11.10 1.46
CA ALA A 41 1.82 11.05 0.49
C ALA A 41 3.07 11.78 1.00
N GLU A 42 2.90 12.94 1.65
CA GLU A 42 4.01 13.66 2.28
C GLU A 42 4.64 12.88 3.44
N ILE A 43 3.82 12.30 4.32
CA ILE A 43 4.25 11.54 5.51
C ILE A 43 5.09 10.32 5.09
N VAL A 44 4.62 9.54 4.12
CA VAL A 44 5.33 8.34 3.64
C VAL A 44 6.50 8.67 2.71
N GLY A 45 6.71 9.95 2.38
CA GLY A 45 7.76 10.38 1.47
C GLY A 45 7.53 9.93 0.02
N ALA A 46 6.28 9.86 -0.42
CA ALA A 46 5.88 9.38 -1.76
C ALA A 46 6.57 10.13 -2.92
N ARG A 47 7.02 11.37 -2.70
CA ARG A 47 7.80 12.14 -3.69
C ARG A 47 9.12 11.47 -4.11
N PHE A 48 9.64 10.56 -3.29
CA PHE A 48 10.86 9.80 -3.58
C PHE A 48 10.57 8.42 -4.18
N TRP A 49 9.30 8.07 -4.33
CA TRP A 49 8.89 6.84 -4.99
C TRP A 49 8.84 7.05 -6.50
N GLU A 50 8.71 5.95 -7.25
CA GLU A 50 8.43 6.05 -8.68
C GLU A 50 7.07 6.74 -8.93
N GLN A 51 6.91 7.29 -10.14
CA GLN A 51 5.72 8.05 -10.50
C GLN A 51 4.44 7.19 -10.39
N SER A 52 3.36 7.78 -9.88
CA SER A 52 2.05 7.13 -9.64
C SER A 52 2.09 5.93 -8.68
N ARG A 53 3.22 5.68 -8.01
CA ARG A 53 3.38 4.52 -7.15
C ARG A 53 2.57 4.61 -5.86
N PHE A 54 2.51 5.80 -5.29
CA PHE A 54 1.65 6.07 -4.14
C PHE A 54 0.18 5.78 -4.46
N ASP A 55 -0.33 6.29 -5.58
CA ASP A 55 -1.72 6.08 -6.00
C ASP A 55 -2.01 4.59 -6.19
N ARG A 56 -1.06 3.85 -6.79
CA ARG A 56 -1.18 2.40 -6.98
C ARG A 56 -1.20 1.64 -5.65
N ALA A 57 -0.26 1.93 -4.76
CA ALA A 57 -0.19 1.28 -3.45
C ALA A 57 -1.43 1.60 -2.60
N LEU A 58 -1.92 2.86 -2.64
CA LEU A 58 -3.13 3.28 -1.95
C LEU A 58 -4.38 2.57 -2.50
N ALA A 59 -4.51 2.48 -3.83
CA ALA A 59 -5.61 1.76 -4.45
C ALA A 59 -5.59 0.26 -4.12
N MET A 60 -4.41 -0.37 -4.08
CA MET A 60 -4.26 -1.77 -3.70
C MET A 60 -4.55 -1.98 -2.20
N ALA A 61 -4.08 -1.10 -1.32
CA ALA A 61 -4.43 -1.14 0.10
C ALA A 61 -5.94 -1.00 0.34
N ALA A 62 -6.61 -0.14 -0.42
CA ALA A 62 -8.06 0.01 -0.35
C ALA A 62 -8.80 -1.22 -0.89
N ALA A 63 -8.33 -1.81 -2.00
CA ALA A 63 -8.88 -3.02 -2.58
C ALA A 63 -8.73 -4.24 -1.64
N ASP A 64 -7.61 -4.32 -0.92
CA ASP A 64 -7.34 -5.36 0.07
C ASP A 64 -8.02 -5.09 1.43
N GLY A 65 -8.72 -3.96 1.58
CA GLY A 65 -9.44 -3.59 2.79
C GLY A 65 -8.54 -3.18 3.96
N LEU A 66 -7.27 -2.86 3.70
CA LEU A 66 -6.31 -2.40 4.71
C LEU A 66 -6.53 -0.94 5.11
N VAL A 67 -7.11 -0.16 4.20
CA VAL A 67 -7.46 1.23 4.43
C VAL A 67 -8.85 1.52 3.90
N VAL A 68 -9.52 2.49 4.51
CA VAL A 68 -10.85 2.94 4.11
C VAL A 68 -10.88 4.45 3.95
N LYS A 69 -11.64 4.91 2.96
CA LYS A 69 -11.90 6.34 2.76
C LYS A 69 -13.12 6.74 3.59
N THR A 70 -12.97 7.79 4.37
CA THR A 70 -14.03 8.33 5.23
C THR A 70 -14.96 9.25 4.44
N ALA A 71 -16.10 9.61 5.03
CA ALA A 71 -17.04 10.55 4.42
C ALA A 71 -16.44 11.96 4.28
N GLU A 72 -15.47 12.29 5.13
CA GLU A 72 -14.74 13.55 5.17
C GLU A 72 -13.63 13.63 4.11
N GLY A 73 -13.41 12.55 3.34
CA GLY A 73 -12.40 12.49 2.29
C GLY A 73 -11.00 12.15 2.78
N THR A 74 -10.83 11.81 4.06
CA THR A 74 -9.59 11.25 4.60
C THR A 74 -9.51 9.75 4.39
N VAL A 75 -8.32 9.19 4.58
CA VAL A 75 -8.03 7.76 4.56
C VAL A 75 -7.63 7.37 5.98
N THR A 76 -8.11 6.23 6.47
CA THR A 76 -7.71 5.65 7.75
C THR A 76 -7.42 4.17 7.59
N ALA A 77 -6.62 3.60 8.50
CA ALA A 77 -6.40 2.16 8.57
C ALA A 77 -7.70 1.46 9.03
N SER A 78 -7.97 0.28 8.47
CA SER A 78 -9.15 -0.54 8.76
C SER A 78 -8.99 -1.35 10.04
#